data_AF-A0A4Y7R7E9-F1
#
_entry.id   AF-A0A4Y7R7E9-F1
#
_cell.length_a   1.000
_cell.length_b   1.000
_cell.length_c   1.000
_cell.angle_alpha   90.00
_cell.angle_beta   90.00
_cell.angle_gamma   90.00
#
_symmetry.space_group_name_H-M   'P 1'
#
loop_
_entity.id
_entity.type
_entity.pdbx_description
1 polymer ?
#
loop_
_entity_poly.entity_id
_entity_poly.type
_entity_poly.pdbx_seq_one_letter_code
_entity_poly.pdbx_strand_id
1 'polypeptide(L)'
;MEKSTGYEKLKMAVKKDCNDGRGCFNPNGCNNAENKPGVKGCFHRYCDKFKWVVERAKHYGEKLGLNWEDVLNQWEADRGYWYMNYYQESNQPEIGSTHVRVFETVSEMLQSIGDKGFRCPVCGGVSTSPYACNSGMKLNNEKICDWKVYGLLRDLGKGVFVYCKDKLRGETIFTPIAWEKTVVVEKETNV
;
A
#
# COMPACT_ATOMS: atom_id res chain seq x y z
N MET A 1 -28.11 -1.42 -9.91
CA MET A 1 -26.68 -1.35 -9.56
C MET A 1 -26.11 -0.12 -10.23
N GLU A 2 -25.70 0.85 -9.43
CA GLU A 2 -24.97 2.02 -9.91
C GLU A 2 -23.60 1.56 -10.41
N LYS A 3 -23.14 2.05 -11.57
CA LYS A 3 -21.82 1.66 -12.09
C LYS A 3 -20.72 2.22 -11.19
N SER A 4 -19.74 1.40 -10.78
CA SER A 4 -18.55 1.88 -10.08
C SER A 4 -17.85 2.99 -10.87
N THR A 5 -17.84 4.20 -10.30
CA THR A 5 -17.20 5.38 -10.90
C THR A 5 -15.69 5.22 -10.95
N GLY A 6 -15.10 4.57 -9.94
CA GLY A 6 -13.69 4.21 -9.90
C GLY A 6 -13.30 3.24 -11.01
N TYR A 7 -14.08 2.17 -11.20
CA TYR A 7 -13.82 1.20 -12.26
C TYR A 7 -13.78 1.85 -13.65
N GLU A 8 -14.77 2.69 -13.97
CA GLU A 8 -14.79 3.37 -15.27
C GLU A 8 -13.67 4.43 -15.39
N LYS A 9 -13.32 5.15 -14.31
CA LYS A 9 -12.17 6.08 -14.30
C LYS A 9 -10.85 5.36 -14.59
N LEU A 10 -10.59 4.24 -13.92
CA LEU A 10 -9.41 3.41 -14.16
C LEU A 10 -9.40 2.87 -15.60
N LYS A 11 -10.52 2.31 -16.05
CA LYS A 11 -10.67 1.74 -17.38
C LYS A 11 -10.46 2.77 -18.48
N MET A 12 -10.94 4.00 -18.32
CA MET A 12 -10.68 5.10 -19.25
C MET A 12 -9.20 5.45 -19.31
N ALA A 13 -8.52 5.54 -18.16
CA ALA A 13 -7.08 5.83 -18.12
C ALA A 13 -6.25 4.73 -18.82
N VAL A 14 -6.56 3.46 -18.55
CA VAL A 14 -5.89 2.32 -19.19
C VAL A 14 -6.20 2.28 -20.68
N LYS A 15 -7.46 2.49 -21.10
CA LYS A 15 -7.82 2.55 -22.52
C LYS A 15 -7.08 3.65 -23.25
N LYS A 16 -6.93 4.82 -22.65
CA LYS A 16 -6.15 5.92 -23.21
C LYS A 16 -4.71 5.48 -23.49
N ASP A 17 -4.00 4.96 -22.47
CA ASP A 17 -2.62 4.50 -22.63
C ASP A 17 -2.49 3.30 -23.59
N CYS A 18 -3.49 2.41 -23.61
CA CYS A 18 -3.56 1.32 -24.58
C CYS A 18 -3.71 1.83 -26.01
N ASN A 19 -4.55 2.85 -26.23
CA ASN A 19 -4.82 3.45 -27.54
C ASN A 19 -3.65 4.29 -28.04
N ASP A 20 -2.99 5.05 -27.16
CA ASP A 20 -1.73 5.73 -27.45
C ASP A 20 -0.62 4.73 -27.84
N GLY A 21 -0.78 3.46 -27.43
CA GLY A 21 0.00 2.32 -27.91
C GLY A 21 -0.56 1.65 -29.17
N ARG A 22 -1.32 0.55 -29.00
CA ARG A 22 -1.80 -0.34 -30.07
C ARG A 22 -3.31 -0.61 -30.05
N GLY A 23 -4.07 0.02 -29.15
CA GLY A 23 -5.51 -0.22 -28.97
C GLY A 23 -5.85 -1.60 -28.39
N CYS A 24 -4.98 -2.17 -27.55
CA CYS A 24 -5.06 -3.57 -27.09
C CYS A 24 -5.74 -3.79 -25.72
N PHE A 25 -6.69 -2.93 -25.32
CA PHE A 25 -7.31 -3.05 -24.00
C PHE A 25 -8.04 -4.39 -23.83
N ASN A 26 -7.68 -5.12 -22.79
CA ASN A 26 -8.34 -6.35 -22.38
C ASN A 26 -8.49 -6.36 -20.85
N PRO A 27 -9.73 -6.44 -20.31
CA PRO A 27 -9.95 -6.41 -18.86
C PRO A 27 -9.40 -7.64 -18.13
N ASN A 28 -9.12 -8.73 -18.84
CA ASN A 28 -8.61 -10.00 -18.30
C ASN A 28 -7.08 -10.13 -18.39
N GLY A 29 -6.38 -9.04 -18.66
CA GLY A 29 -4.93 -9.02 -18.87
C GLY A 29 -4.54 -9.07 -20.34
N CYS A 30 -3.26 -8.81 -20.62
CA CYS A 30 -2.75 -8.78 -21.99
C CYS A 30 -2.81 -10.20 -22.61
N ASN A 31 -3.45 -10.37 -23.77
CA ASN A 31 -3.68 -11.68 -24.42
C ASN A 31 -3.03 -11.81 -25.81
N ASN A 32 -2.07 -10.95 -26.15
CA ASN A 32 -1.40 -11.03 -27.46
C ASN A 32 -0.49 -12.26 -27.51
N ALA A 33 -0.88 -13.23 -28.34
CA ALA A 33 -0.27 -14.55 -28.45
C ALA A 33 1.13 -14.58 -29.09
N GLU A 34 1.70 -13.44 -29.50
CA GLU A 34 2.94 -13.42 -30.27
C GLU A 34 3.96 -12.45 -29.66
N ASN A 35 4.74 -12.96 -28.70
CA ASN A 35 6.09 -12.46 -28.40
C ASN A 35 7.04 -12.82 -29.56
N LYS A 36 6.71 -12.44 -30.80
CA LYS A 36 7.63 -12.55 -31.93
C LYS A 36 8.63 -11.39 -31.88
N PRO A 37 9.91 -11.59 -32.24
CA PRO A 37 10.84 -10.48 -32.44
C PRO A 37 10.24 -9.48 -33.43
N GLY A 38 10.03 -8.23 -32.99
CA GLY A 38 9.40 -7.17 -33.80
C GLY A 38 7.90 -6.95 -33.58
N VAL A 39 7.20 -7.83 -32.88
CA VAL A 39 5.81 -7.62 -32.45
C VAL A 39 5.83 -7.09 -31.01
N LYS A 40 5.68 -5.77 -30.82
CA LYS A 40 5.54 -5.21 -29.47
C LYS A 40 4.21 -5.72 -28.88
N GLY A 41 4.29 -6.63 -27.92
CA GLY A 41 3.20 -6.95 -27.02
C GLY A 41 2.70 -5.69 -26.29
N CYS A 42 1.67 -5.83 -25.46
CA CYS A 42 1.17 -4.82 -24.52
C CYS A 42 2.33 -3.98 -23.94
N PHE A 43 2.61 -2.80 -24.51
CA PHE A 43 3.94 -2.15 -24.48
C PHE A 43 4.47 -1.89 -23.05
N HIS A 44 3.57 -1.84 -22.06
CA HIS A 44 3.88 -1.69 -20.64
C HIS A 44 2.96 -2.52 -19.71
N ARG A 45 2.37 -3.61 -20.22
CA ARG A 45 1.48 -4.48 -19.42
C ARG A 45 0.29 -3.74 -18.77
N TYR A 46 -0.23 -2.70 -19.42
CA TYR A 46 -1.34 -1.88 -18.91
C TYR A 46 -2.59 -2.71 -18.57
N CYS A 47 -2.94 -3.69 -19.41
CA CYS A 47 -4.06 -4.60 -19.18
C CYS A 47 -3.81 -5.50 -17.96
N ASP A 48 -2.58 -5.94 -17.73
CA ASP A 48 -2.24 -6.72 -16.54
C ASP A 48 -2.33 -5.87 -15.27
N LYS A 49 -1.93 -4.60 -15.35
CA LYS A 49 -2.12 -3.67 -14.24
C LYS A 49 -3.61 -3.47 -13.95
N PHE A 50 -4.43 -3.25 -14.98
CA PHE A 50 -5.88 -3.13 -14.83
C PHE A 50 -6.48 -4.34 -14.11
N LYS A 51 -6.16 -5.55 -14.61
CA LYS A 51 -6.60 -6.81 -13.99
C LYS A 51 -6.16 -6.88 -12.53
N TRP A 52 -4.88 -6.66 -12.25
CA TRP A 52 -4.33 -6.69 -10.89
C TRP A 52 -5.07 -5.74 -9.95
N VAL A 53 -5.37 -4.51 -10.38
CA VAL A 53 -6.08 -3.53 -9.54
C VAL A 53 -7.49 -4.01 -9.21
N VAL A 54 -8.23 -4.52 -10.19
CA VAL A 54 -9.60 -5.03 -9.99
C VAL A 54 -9.59 -6.27 -9.10
N GLU A 55 -8.66 -7.20 -9.31
CA GLU A 55 -8.51 -8.39 -8.47
C GLU A 55 -8.09 -8.03 -7.04
N ARG A 56 -7.20 -7.03 -6.87
CA ARG A 56 -6.80 -6.54 -5.55
C ARG A 56 -7.95 -5.86 -4.81
N ALA A 57 -8.80 -5.10 -5.49
CA ALA A 57 -10.01 -4.53 -4.89
C ALA A 57 -10.98 -5.64 -4.44
N LYS A 58 -11.19 -6.67 -5.27
CA LYS A 58 -12.01 -7.84 -4.93
C LYS A 58 -11.46 -8.59 -3.72
N HIS A 59 -10.14 -8.77 -3.65
CA HIS A 59 -9.47 -9.34 -2.48
C HIS A 59 -9.78 -8.55 -1.21
N TYR A 60 -9.72 -7.22 -1.26
CA TYR A 60 -10.09 -6.37 -0.12
C TYR A 60 -11.56 -6.57 0.25
N GLY A 61 -12.46 -6.57 -0.74
CA GLY A 61 -13.88 -6.83 -0.51
C GLY A 61 -14.14 -8.16 0.21
N GLU A 62 -13.53 -9.23 -0.27
CA GLU A 62 -13.64 -10.57 0.32
C GLU A 62 -13.05 -10.63 1.73
N LYS A 63 -11.79 -10.22 1.91
CA LYS A 63 -11.09 -10.34 3.20
C LYS A 63 -11.63 -9.45 4.30
N LEU A 64 -12.26 -8.33 3.93
CA LEU A 64 -12.74 -7.32 4.87
C LEU A 64 -14.27 -7.33 5.03
N GLY A 65 -14.98 -8.13 4.24
CA GLY A 65 -16.44 -8.11 4.20
C GLY A 65 -17.00 -6.77 3.68
N LEU A 66 -16.33 -6.18 2.69
CA LEU A 66 -16.69 -4.90 2.09
C LEU A 66 -17.18 -5.07 0.65
N ASN A 67 -17.91 -4.09 0.14
CA ASN A 67 -18.13 -4.00 -1.31
C ASN A 67 -16.82 -3.58 -1.99
N TRP A 68 -16.31 -4.42 -2.90
CA TRP A 68 -15.07 -4.15 -3.62
C TRP A 68 -15.15 -2.94 -4.55
N GLU A 69 -16.35 -2.60 -5.05
CA GLU A 69 -16.58 -1.41 -5.87
C GLU A 69 -16.36 -0.14 -5.03
N ASP A 70 -16.77 -0.14 -3.77
CA ASP A 70 -16.55 1.00 -2.85
C ASP A 70 -15.06 1.16 -2.52
N VAL A 71 -14.35 0.05 -2.32
CA VAL A 71 -12.88 0.06 -2.16
C VAL A 71 -12.20 0.68 -3.39
N LEU A 72 -12.57 0.24 -4.60
CA LEU A 72 -12.01 0.78 -5.83
C LEU A 72 -12.39 2.25 -6.06
N ASN A 73 -13.63 2.63 -5.75
CA ASN A 73 -14.09 4.01 -5.82
C ASN A 73 -13.24 4.91 -4.91
N GLN A 74 -12.95 4.47 -3.68
CA GLN A 74 -12.11 5.22 -2.74
C GLN A 74 -10.67 5.36 -3.25
N TRP A 75 -10.05 4.27 -3.73
CA TRP A 75 -8.70 4.34 -4.32
C TRP A 75 -8.64 5.31 -5.49
N GLU A 76 -9.65 5.27 -6.37
CA GLU A 76 -9.71 6.15 -7.52
C GLU A 76 -10.04 7.60 -7.14
N ALA A 77 -10.77 7.84 -6.05
CA ALA A 77 -10.96 9.19 -5.49
C ALA A 77 -9.64 9.78 -4.96
N ASP A 78 -8.82 8.96 -4.29
CA ASP A 78 -7.51 9.36 -3.76
C ASP A 78 -6.41 9.42 -4.84
N ARG A 79 -6.59 8.73 -5.97
CA ARG A 79 -5.59 8.69 -7.04
C ARG A 79 -5.48 10.03 -7.76
N GLY A 80 -4.45 10.79 -7.38
CA GLY A 80 -4.05 12.07 -7.99
C GLY A 80 -2.97 12.00 -9.07
N TYR A 81 -2.43 10.81 -9.38
CA TYR A 81 -1.35 10.65 -10.38
C TYR A 81 -1.51 9.36 -11.21
N TRP A 82 -0.53 9.09 -12.07
CA TRP A 82 -0.58 7.99 -13.03
C TRP A 82 -0.77 6.63 -12.35
N TYR A 83 -1.76 5.86 -12.84
CA TYR A 83 -2.23 4.63 -12.20
C TYR A 83 -1.15 3.55 -12.13
N MET A 84 -0.21 3.49 -13.08
CA MET A 84 0.90 2.54 -13.04
C MET A 84 1.80 2.73 -11.80
N ASN A 85 1.96 3.98 -11.35
CA ASN A 85 2.74 4.30 -10.15
C ASN A 85 1.87 4.26 -8.88
N TYR A 86 0.60 4.65 -8.99
CA TYR A 86 -0.31 4.65 -7.85
C TYR A 86 -0.59 3.23 -7.37
N TYR A 87 -0.79 2.31 -8.30
CA TYR A 87 -1.14 0.92 -8.00
C TYR A 87 0.08 0.03 -7.91
N GLN A 88 0.48 -0.28 -6.69
CA GLN A 88 1.65 -1.11 -6.37
C GLN A 88 1.44 -1.78 -5.02
N GLU A 89 2.14 -2.90 -4.79
CA GLU A 89 2.05 -3.67 -3.53
C GLU A 89 2.29 -2.78 -2.29
N SER A 90 3.16 -1.78 -2.39
CA SER A 90 3.44 -0.87 -1.28
C SER A 90 2.28 0.09 -0.95
N ASN A 91 1.37 0.36 -1.90
CA ASN A 91 0.19 1.21 -1.69
C ASN A 91 -1.10 0.40 -1.44
N GLN A 92 -1.24 -0.78 -2.03
CA GLN A 92 -2.37 -1.69 -1.86
C GLN A 92 -1.88 -3.11 -1.55
N PRO A 93 -1.24 -3.33 -0.39
CA PRO A 93 -0.69 -4.64 -0.02
C PRO A 93 -1.78 -5.68 0.15
N GLU A 94 -1.41 -6.95 0.14
CA GLU A 94 -2.36 -8.03 0.34
C GLU A 94 -2.85 -8.05 1.79
N ILE A 95 -4.17 -8.00 1.98
CA ILE A 95 -4.79 -8.19 3.30
C ILE A 95 -4.49 -9.60 3.81
N GLY A 96 -4.00 -9.69 5.04
CA GLY A 96 -3.55 -10.93 5.68
C GLY A 96 -2.04 -11.11 5.73
N SER A 97 -1.27 -10.22 5.10
CA SER A 97 0.18 -10.20 5.26
C SER A 97 0.59 -9.74 6.67
N THR A 98 1.76 -10.17 7.14
CA THR A 98 2.25 -9.96 8.52
C THR A 98 2.47 -8.49 8.89
N HIS A 99 2.59 -7.60 7.90
CA HIS A 99 2.80 -6.17 8.07
C HIS A 99 1.52 -5.34 7.84
N VAL A 100 0.38 -6.00 7.64
CA VAL A 100 -0.93 -5.34 7.49
C VAL A 100 -1.74 -5.52 8.78
N ARG A 101 -2.29 -4.43 9.29
CA ARG A 101 -3.25 -4.43 10.40
C ARG A 101 -4.54 -3.76 9.96
N VAL A 102 -5.65 -4.38 10.30
CA VAL A 102 -7.00 -3.95 9.92
C VAL A 102 -7.75 -3.59 11.19
N PHE A 103 -8.49 -2.49 11.15
CA PHE A 103 -9.36 -2.03 12.22
C PHE A 103 -10.75 -1.73 11.65
N GLU A 104 -11.80 -1.91 12.48
CA GLU A 104 -13.14 -1.51 12.08
C GLU A 104 -13.25 0.03 12.04
N THR A 105 -12.61 0.71 13.00
CA THR A 105 -12.66 2.18 13.10
C THR A 105 -11.30 2.81 13.35
N VAL A 106 -11.16 4.08 12.98
CA VAL A 106 -10.01 4.91 13.38
C VAL A 106 -9.84 4.99 14.91
N SER A 107 -10.93 4.99 15.68
CA SER A 107 -10.85 5.04 17.15
C SER A 107 -10.20 3.79 17.72
N GLU A 108 -10.59 2.60 17.23
CA GLU A 108 -10.00 1.32 17.60
C GLU A 108 -8.51 1.27 17.23
N MET A 109 -8.17 1.75 16.02
CA MET A 109 -6.77 1.88 15.59
C MET A 109 -5.97 2.74 16.57
N LEU A 110 -6.46 3.94 16.91
CA LEU A 110 -5.75 4.86 17.82
C LEU A 110 -5.58 4.28 19.22
N GLN A 111 -6.61 3.59 19.74
CA GLN A 111 -6.51 2.87 21.01
C GLN A 111 -5.44 1.77 20.97
N SER A 112 -5.35 1.03 19.85
CA SER A 112 -4.33 -0.01 19.66
C SER A 112 -2.91 0.55 19.52
N ILE A 113 -2.75 1.73 18.93
CA ILE A 113 -1.45 2.42 18.79
C ILE A 113 -0.94 2.87 20.17
N GLY A 114 -1.82 3.41 21.01
CA GLY A 114 -1.46 3.98 22.31
C GLY A 114 -0.66 5.29 22.21
N ASP A 115 0.06 5.62 23.28
CA ASP A 115 0.75 6.91 23.46
C ASP A 115 2.29 6.80 23.43
N LYS A 116 2.83 5.59 23.27
CA LYS A 116 4.28 5.30 23.32
C LYS A 116 5.06 5.74 22.07
N GLY A 117 4.38 6.29 21.07
CA GLY A 117 4.98 6.74 19.81
C GLY A 117 5.31 5.61 18.83
N PHE A 118 6.21 5.89 17.90
CA PHE A 118 6.49 5.07 16.73
C PHE A 118 7.99 4.91 16.48
N ARG A 119 8.44 3.72 16.11
CA ARG A 119 9.84 3.44 15.80
C ARG A 119 10.22 3.96 14.42
N CYS A 120 11.17 4.88 14.36
CA CYS A 120 11.74 5.33 13.09
C CYS A 120 12.50 4.17 12.41
N PRO A 121 12.22 3.84 11.13
CA PRO A 121 12.84 2.71 10.44
C PRO A 121 14.32 2.95 10.11
N VAL A 122 14.76 4.21 10.11
CA VAL A 122 16.14 4.62 9.81
C VAL A 122 17.00 4.67 11.05
N CYS A 123 16.67 5.56 11.99
CA CYS A 123 17.53 5.81 13.16
C CYS A 123 17.19 4.93 14.37
N GLY A 124 16.07 4.22 14.34
CA GLY A 124 15.60 3.43 15.50
C GLY A 124 15.13 4.28 16.69
N GLY A 125 15.08 5.61 16.58
CA GLY A 125 14.52 6.47 17.63
C GLY A 125 13.00 6.36 17.74
N VAL A 126 12.46 6.77 18.88
CA VAL A 126 11.01 6.88 19.10
C VAL A 126 10.53 8.25 18.64
N SER A 127 9.65 8.26 17.65
CA SER A 127 8.99 9.44 17.09
C SER A 127 7.61 9.60 17.71
N THR A 128 7.17 10.84 17.93
CA THR A 128 5.76 11.11 18.28
C THR A 128 4.87 11.19 17.04
N SER A 129 5.47 11.31 15.85
CA SER A 129 4.75 11.30 14.57
C SER A 129 4.85 9.93 13.88
N PRO A 130 3.73 9.40 13.35
CA PRO A 130 3.73 8.15 12.58
C PRO A 130 4.37 8.27 11.20
N TYR A 131 4.54 9.50 10.67
CA TYR A 131 4.98 9.71 9.28
C TYR A 131 6.34 10.38 9.14
N ALA A 132 6.79 11.12 10.16
CA ALA A 132 8.03 11.89 10.11
C ALA A 132 8.82 11.74 11.41
N CYS A 133 10.11 11.43 11.32
CA CYS A 133 10.96 11.24 12.47
C CYS A 133 11.22 12.58 13.16
N ASN A 134 10.92 12.64 14.45
CA ASN A 134 11.26 13.76 15.34
C ASN A 134 11.95 13.27 16.63
N SER A 135 12.63 12.11 16.57
CA SER A 135 13.26 11.47 17.74
C SER A 135 14.53 12.16 18.25
N GLY A 136 15.13 13.08 17.47
CA GLY A 136 16.39 13.74 17.80
C GLY A 136 17.65 12.89 17.62
N MET A 137 17.53 11.63 17.17
CA MET A 137 18.67 10.74 16.96
C MET A 137 19.57 11.23 15.82
N LYS A 138 20.88 11.17 16.02
CA LYS A 138 21.88 11.46 14.97
C LYS A 138 22.12 10.23 14.10
N LEU A 139 22.29 10.46 12.82
CA LEU A 139 22.74 9.47 11.84
C LEU A 139 24.27 9.39 11.84
N ASN A 140 24.83 8.41 11.12
CA ASN A 140 26.28 8.21 10.99
C ASN A 140 27.01 9.41 10.37
N ASN A 141 26.30 10.31 9.70
CA ASN A 141 26.82 11.56 9.13
C ASN A 141 26.59 12.78 10.05
N GLU A 142 26.35 12.55 11.34
CA GLU A 142 26.09 13.53 12.40
C GLU A 142 24.81 14.38 12.25
N LYS A 143 24.07 14.23 11.14
CA LYS A 143 22.79 14.92 10.94
C LYS A 143 21.70 14.32 11.82
N ILE A 144 20.81 15.17 12.34
CA ILE A 144 19.59 14.73 13.03
C ILE A 144 18.67 14.05 12.01
N CYS A 145 18.15 12.88 12.37
CA CYS A 145 17.23 12.14 11.51
C CYS A 145 15.87 12.83 11.40
N ASP A 146 15.47 13.12 10.16
CA ASP A 146 14.21 13.77 9.77
C ASP A 146 13.40 12.90 8.77
N TRP A 147 13.63 11.59 8.79
CA TRP A 147 13.07 10.63 7.84
C TRP A 147 11.54 10.74 7.70
N LYS A 148 11.03 10.62 6.47
CA LYS A 148 9.60 10.69 6.15
C LYS A 148 9.14 9.44 5.41
N VAL A 149 8.09 8.79 5.92
CA VAL A 149 7.54 7.54 5.37
C VAL A 149 6.88 7.71 3.99
N TYR A 150 6.57 8.95 3.61
CA TYR A 150 6.02 9.30 2.29
C TYR A 150 7.12 9.71 1.28
N GLY A 151 8.40 9.53 1.63
CA GLY A 151 9.53 9.72 0.73
C GLY A 151 9.79 8.51 -0.17
N LEU A 152 10.79 8.61 -1.05
CA LEU A 152 11.14 7.59 -2.06
C LEU A 152 11.33 6.18 -1.49
N LEU A 153 11.95 6.07 -0.31
CA LEU A 153 12.31 4.81 0.33
C LEU A 153 11.34 4.38 1.46
N ARG A 154 10.26 5.15 1.63
CA ARG A 154 9.12 4.86 2.50
C ARG A 154 9.48 4.40 3.91
N ASP A 155 9.04 3.21 4.30
CA ASP A 155 9.21 2.62 5.62
C ASP A 155 10.38 1.63 5.69
N LEU A 156 11.11 1.44 4.58
CA LEU A 156 12.22 0.48 4.46
C LEU A 156 11.82 -0.96 4.85
N GLY A 157 10.53 -1.32 4.70
CA GLY A 157 9.99 -2.62 5.09
C GLY A 157 9.94 -2.87 6.60
N LYS A 158 10.11 -1.83 7.42
CA LYS A 158 10.04 -1.89 8.90
C LYS A 158 8.81 -1.19 9.47
N GLY A 159 7.98 -0.60 8.61
CA GLY A 159 6.72 0.00 9.00
C GLY A 159 5.59 -1.03 9.02
N VAL A 160 4.38 -0.49 9.12
CA VAL A 160 3.14 -1.25 9.13
C VAL A 160 2.14 -0.55 8.24
N PHE A 161 1.42 -1.31 7.44
CA PHE A 161 0.27 -0.81 6.70
C PHE A 161 -0.98 -0.99 7.56
N VAL A 162 -1.69 0.12 7.80
CA VAL A 162 -2.90 0.12 8.60
C VAL A 162 -4.09 0.42 7.71
N TYR A 163 -5.16 -0.37 7.81
CA TYR A 163 -6.41 -0.17 7.08
C TYR A 163 -7.57 0.03 8.05
N CYS A 164 -8.35 1.11 7.88
CA CYS A 164 -9.56 1.38 8.65
C CYS A 164 -10.80 1.23 7.77
N LYS A 165 -11.70 0.29 8.13
CA LYS A 165 -12.87 -0.05 7.32
C LYS A 165 -13.89 1.09 7.23
N ASP A 166 -14.13 1.81 8.34
CA ASP A 166 -15.01 2.99 8.38
C ASP A 166 -14.57 4.14 7.46
N LYS A 167 -13.30 4.15 7.02
CA LYS A 167 -12.75 5.12 6.06
C LYS A 167 -12.47 4.53 4.69
N LEU A 168 -12.61 3.22 4.51
CA LEU A 168 -12.20 2.48 3.31
C LEU A 168 -10.76 2.80 2.87
N ARG A 169 -9.88 3.11 3.83
CA ARG A 169 -8.57 3.71 3.57
C ARG A 169 -7.49 2.99 4.35
N GLY A 170 -6.32 2.84 3.72
CA GLY A 170 -5.14 2.37 4.39
C GLY A 170 -3.88 3.17 4.05
N GLU A 171 -2.96 3.20 5.00
CA GLU A 171 -1.75 4.01 4.95
C GLU A 171 -0.57 3.27 5.59
N THR A 172 0.63 3.51 5.08
CA THR A 172 1.86 3.03 5.71
C THR A 172 2.33 4.03 6.76
N ILE A 173 2.57 3.55 7.97
CA ILE A 173 3.12 4.33 9.09
C ILE A 173 4.38 3.66 9.63
N PHE A 174 5.18 4.42 10.40
CA PHE A 174 6.18 3.83 11.28
C PHE A 174 5.52 2.86 12.26
N THR A 175 6.23 1.79 12.63
CA THR A 175 5.69 0.78 13.55
C THR A 175 5.45 1.40 14.94
N PRO A 176 4.21 1.41 15.45
CA PRO A 176 3.92 1.79 16.83
C PRO A 176 4.71 0.95 17.82
N ILE A 177 5.20 1.58 18.89
CA ILE A 177 5.94 0.87 19.94
C ILE A 177 5.08 -0.22 20.60
N ALA A 178 3.77 0.01 20.70
CA ALA A 178 2.83 -0.99 21.22
C ALA A 178 2.76 -2.29 20.38
N TRP A 179 3.25 -2.27 19.14
CA TRP A 179 3.19 -3.39 18.21
C TRP A 179 4.55 -4.06 17.98
N GLU A 180 5.62 -3.56 18.61
CA GLU A 180 6.93 -4.22 18.58
C GLU A 180 6.81 -5.58 19.28
N LYS A 181 7.27 -6.66 18.60
CA LYS A 181 7.38 -7.97 19.25
C LYS A 181 8.44 -7.86 20.34
N THR A 182 8.07 -8.08 21.60
CA THR A 182 9.05 -8.38 22.64
C THR A 182 9.75 -9.68 22.28
N VAL A 183 11.00 -9.60 21.85
CA VAL A 183 11.86 -10.79 21.77
C VAL A 183 12.10 -11.23 23.20
N VAL A 184 11.37 -12.25 23.65
CA VAL A 184 11.70 -12.93 24.90
C VAL A 184 12.99 -13.69 24.62
N VAL A 185 14.11 -13.15 25.07
CA VAL A 185 15.37 -13.91 25.08
C VAL A 185 15.22 -14.93 26.19
N GLU A 186 14.83 -16.16 25.83
CA GLU A 186 14.96 -17.30 26.72
C GLU A 186 16.46 -17.44 27.04
N LYS A 187 16.85 -16.98 28.23
CA LYS A 187 18.17 -17.31 28.76
C LYS A 187 18.13 -18.79 29.08
N GLU A 188 18.77 -19.61 28.25
CA GLU A 188 19.16 -20.96 28.62
C GLU A 188 20.08 -20.86 29.85
N THR A 189 19.51 -21.05 31.04
CA THR A 189 20.26 -21.39 32.24
C THR A 189 20.75 -22.83 32.07
N ASN A 190 21.98 -22.98 31.59
CA ASN A 190 22.73 -24.21 31.75
C ASN A 190 23.02 -24.39 33.25
N VAL A 191 22.38 -25.41 33.84
CA VAL A 191 22.71 -25.97 35.16
C VAL A 191 23.84 -26.99 34.99
#